data_AF-A0A3Q9J0Z6-F1
#
_entry.id   AF-A0A3Q9J0Z6-F1
#
_cell.length_a   1.000
_cell.length_b   1.000
_cell.length_c   1.000
_cell.angle_alpha   90.00
_cell.angle_beta   90.00
_cell.angle_gamma   90.00
#
_symmetry.space_group_name_H-M   'P 1'
#
loop_
_entity.id
_entity.type
_entity.pdbx_description
1 polymer ?
#
loop_
_entity_poly.entity_id
_entity_poly.type
_entity_poly.pdbx_seq_one_letter_code
_entity_poly.pdbx_strand_id
1 'polypeptide(L)'
;MTSTVLLIALSVFAFFAIVVPFVLGAQTYTVLTGSMRPTMPPGTLIGTKPTDIEHVKIGDIITYQIESGDPAVITHRVISLARSGDGETILHTQGDDNSVADENPVIGEQVRGVVVYSVPYLGYPASLVTGETRSLFVIVLGLAVIAYGAQSLLRDLLRSLRSRRPRSVDRNAEA
;
A
#
# COMPACT_ATOMS: atom_id res chain seq x y z
N MET A 1 -22.89 -14.24 -5.21
CA MET A 1 -21.57 -14.76 -4.77
C MET A 1 -20.43 -14.00 -5.43
N THR A 2 -20.40 -13.86 -6.76
CA THR A 2 -19.37 -13.09 -7.49
C THR A 2 -19.20 -11.65 -7.02
N SER A 3 -20.30 -10.90 -6.83
CA SER A 3 -20.24 -9.51 -6.35
C SER A 3 -19.68 -9.38 -4.93
N THR A 4 -19.91 -10.36 -4.07
CA THR A 4 -19.41 -10.37 -2.68
C THR A 4 -17.91 -10.67 -2.64
N VAL A 5 -17.44 -11.62 -3.46
CA VAL A 5 -16.02 -11.93 -3.59
C VAL A 5 -15.25 -10.72 -4.14
N LEU A 6 -15.79 -10.07 -5.18
CA LEU A 6 -15.22 -8.84 -5.73
C LEU A 6 -15.12 -7.74 -4.67
N LEU A 7 -16.17 -7.55 -3.87
CA LEU A 7 -16.16 -6.56 -2.79
C LEU A 7 -15.11 -6.84 -1.72
N ILE A 8 -14.99 -8.10 -1.29
CA ILE A 8 -13.97 -8.50 -0.32
C ILE A 8 -12.59 -8.23 -0.90
N ALA A 9 -12.34 -8.62 -2.16
CA ALA A 9 -11.06 -8.36 -2.82
C ALA A 9 -10.73 -6.85 -2.89
N LEU A 10 -11.71 -6.01 -3.27
CA LEU A 10 -11.54 -4.55 -3.29
C LEU A 10 -11.32 -3.95 -1.91
N SER A 11 -11.99 -4.49 -0.88
CA SER A 11 -11.84 -4.03 0.50
C SER A 11 -10.45 -4.39 1.05
N VAL A 12 -9.97 -5.60 0.77
CA VAL A 12 -8.60 -6.03 1.14
C VAL A 12 -7.56 -5.18 0.40
N PHE A 13 -7.75 -4.94 -0.89
CA PHE A 13 -6.89 -4.04 -1.66
C PHE A 13 -6.85 -2.64 -1.04
N ALA A 14 -8.01 -2.04 -0.79
CA ALA A 14 -8.12 -0.71 -0.20
C ALA A 14 -7.49 -0.65 1.21
N PHE A 15 -7.64 -1.71 2.00
CA PHE A 15 -7.03 -1.80 3.32
C PHE A 15 -5.50 -1.71 3.24
N PHE A 16 -4.85 -2.51 2.40
CA PHE A 16 -3.38 -2.49 2.27
C PHE A 16 -2.84 -1.28 1.49
N ALA A 17 -3.62 -0.73 0.55
CA ALA A 17 -3.19 0.40 -0.27
C ALA A 17 -3.42 1.77 0.37
N ILE A 18 -4.37 1.87 1.31
CA ILE A 18 -4.81 3.16 1.89
C ILE A 18 -4.72 3.15 3.41
N VAL A 19 -5.37 2.19 4.07
CA VAL A 19 -5.52 2.20 5.54
C VAL A 19 -4.20 1.91 6.24
N VAL A 20 -3.51 0.83 5.86
CA VAL A 20 -2.22 0.45 6.42
C VAL A 20 -1.17 1.57 6.29
N PRO A 21 -0.89 2.14 5.11
CA PRO A 21 0.12 3.18 4.98
C PRO A 21 -0.26 4.45 5.74
N PHE A 22 -1.54 4.82 5.76
CA PHE A 22 -2.02 5.96 6.54
C PHE A 22 -1.73 5.79 8.05
N VAL A 23 -2.05 4.62 8.62
CA VAL A 23 -1.80 4.33 10.04
C VAL A 23 -0.32 4.28 10.37
N LEU A 24 0.51 3.77 9.44
CA LEU A 24 1.96 3.68 9.63
C LEU A 24 2.71 4.98 9.34
N GLY A 25 2.03 6.01 8.81
CA GLY A 25 2.66 7.22 8.29
C GLY A 25 3.57 6.95 7.09
N ALA A 26 3.29 5.91 6.32
CA ALA A 26 4.08 5.45 5.19
C ALA A 26 3.51 5.97 3.86
N GLN A 27 4.39 6.09 2.87
CA GLN A 27 4.03 6.35 1.47
C GLN A 27 4.08 5.05 0.67
N THR A 28 3.21 4.92 -0.33
CA THR A 28 3.12 3.70 -1.15
C THR A 28 3.75 3.86 -2.52
N TYR A 29 4.63 2.92 -2.85
CA TYR A 29 5.29 2.81 -4.15
C TYR A 29 5.03 1.44 -4.79
N THR A 30 5.28 1.34 -6.08
CA THR A 30 5.20 0.08 -6.83
C THR A 30 6.59 -0.30 -7.32
N VAL A 31 7.00 -1.54 -7.07
CA VAL A 31 8.24 -2.09 -7.64
C VAL A 31 8.03 -2.36 -9.12
N LEU A 32 8.81 -1.70 -9.98
CA LEU A 32 8.66 -1.77 -11.43
C LEU A 32 9.60 -2.77 -12.10
N THR A 33 10.79 -2.98 -11.52
CA THR A 33 11.87 -3.79 -12.09
C THR A 33 12.09 -5.08 -11.31
N GLY A 34 12.92 -5.97 -11.85
CA GLY A 34 13.28 -7.24 -11.22
C GLY A 34 14.39 -7.17 -10.18
N SER A 35 14.99 -6.00 -9.92
CA SER A 35 16.20 -5.87 -9.10
C SER A 35 16.04 -6.30 -7.64
N MET A 36 14.81 -6.38 -7.14
CA MET A 36 14.50 -6.81 -5.77
C MET A 36 13.97 -8.25 -5.69
N ARG A 37 14.15 -9.07 -6.73
CA ARG A 37 13.79 -10.49 -6.66
C ARG A 37 14.73 -11.26 -5.71
N PRO A 38 14.25 -12.35 -5.08
CA PRO A 38 12.85 -12.83 -5.05
C PRO A 38 11.97 -12.08 -4.03
N THR A 39 12.57 -11.21 -3.21
CA THR A 39 11.99 -10.56 -2.04
C THR A 39 10.79 -9.67 -2.38
N MET A 40 10.89 -8.90 -3.46
CA MET A 40 9.84 -8.01 -3.98
C MET A 40 9.85 -8.06 -5.51
N PRO A 41 9.14 -9.01 -6.12
CA PRO A 41 9.04 -9.09 -7.59
C PRO A 41 8.30 -7.86 -8.18
N PRO A 42 8.46 -7.60 -9.49
CA PRO A 42 7.71 -6.55 -10.18
C PRO A 42 6.20 -6.62 -9.89
N GLY A 43 5.57 -5.46 -9.75
CA GLY A 43 4.16 -5.34 -9.37
C GLY A 43 3.89 -5.50 -7.87
N THR A 44 4.92 -5.54 -7.03
CA THR A 44 4.78 -5.48 -5.57
C THR A 44 4.42 -4.07 -5.12
N LEU A 45 3.41 -3.95 -4.26
CA LEU A 45 3.10 -2.72 -3.54
C LEU A 45 3.97 -2.66 -2.28
N ILE A 46 4.69 -1.58 -2.07
CA ILE A 46 5.51 -1.36 -0.88
C ILE A 46 5.02 -0.15 -0.11
N GLY A 47 5.08 -0.23 1.22
CA GLY A 47 4.90 0.91 2.10
C GLY A 47 6.24 1.33 2.68
N THR A 48 6.66 2.55 2.40
CA THR A 48 7.92 3.14 2.85
C THR A 48 7.62 4.20 3.89
N LYS A 49 8.13 4.01 5.11
CA LYS A 49 7.98 4.95 6.21
C LYS A 49 9.13 5.97 6.20
N PRO A 50 8.85 7.28 6.15
CA PRO A 50 9.86 8.31 6.29
C PRO A 50 10.73 8.05 7.53
N THR A 51 12.03 7.94 7.31
CA THR A 51 13.01 7.54 8.32
C THR A 51 14.25 8.39 8.10
N ASP A 52 14.73 9.01 9.17
CA ASP A 52 15.98 9.77 9.15
C ASP A 52 17.16 8.83 8.86
N ILE A 53 18.15 9.29 8.08
CA ILE A 53 19.32 8.50 7.70
C ILE A 53 20.07 7.93 8.91
N GLU A 54 20.05 8.61 10.06
CA GLU A 54 20.70 8.12 11.29
C GLU A 54 20.07 6.84 11.85
N HIS A 55 18.81 6.56 11.49
CA HIS A 55 18.08 5.38 11.93
C HIS A 55 18.13 4.23 10.91
N VAL A 56 18.67 4.49 9.71
CA VAL A 56 18.85 3.48 8.66
C VAL A 56 20.01 2.56 9.02
N LYS A 57 19.80 1.26 8.84
CA LYS A 57 20.77 0.21 9.19
C LYS A 57 21.15 -0.62 7.98
N ILE A 58 22.32 -1.25 8.06
CA ILE A 58 22.72 -2.29 7.11
C ILE A 58 21.64 -3.38 7.11
N GLY A 59 21.20 -3.77 5.91
CA GLY A 59 20.14 -4.74 5.71
C GLY A 59 18.75 -4.14 5.50
N ASP A 60 18.53 -2.87 5.86
CA ASP A 60 17.27 -2.19 5.58
C ASP A 60 17.05 -2.04 4.07
N ILE A 61 15.80 -2.15 3.64
CA ILE A 61 15.41 -1.84 2.28
C ILE A 61 14.87 -0.42 2.29
N ILE A 62 15.46 0.46 1.50
CA ILE A 62 15.08 1.87 1.45
C ILE A 62 14.54 2.23 0.08
N THR A 63 13.59 3.18 0.07
CA THR A 63 13.24 3.90 -1.15
C THR A 63 13.96 5.25 -1.13
N TYR A 64 14.64 5.61 -2.20
CA TYR A 64 15.42 6.86 -2.31
C TYR A 64 15.30 7.45 -3.71
N GLN A 65 15.58 8.75 -3.84
CA GLN A 65 15.60 9.45 -5.13
C GLN A 65 16.90 9.22 -5.87
N ILE A 66 16.82 9.10 -7.20
CA ILE A 66 18.02 8.98 -8.05
C ILE A 66 18.87 10.25 -7.94
N GLU A 67 18.23 11.41 -7.99
CA GLU A 67 18.83 12.72 -7.80
C GLU A 67 18.00 13.51 -6.77
N SER A 68 18.66 14.32 -5.91
CA SER A 68 17.96 15.16 -4.94
C SER A 68 16.95 16.07 -5.65
N GLY A 69 15.67 15.96 -5.26
CA GLY A 69 14.59 16.76 -5.85
C GLY A 69 13.87 16.12 -7.04
N ASP A 70 14.36 15.01 -7.60
CA ASP A 70 13.69 14.28 -8.70
C ASP A 70 12.59 13.33 -8.16
N PRO A 71 11.33 13.39 -8.63
CA PRO A 71 10.30 12.43 -8.23
C PRO A 71 10.63 10.95 -8.51
N ALA A 72 11.59 10.65 -9.39
CA ALA A 72 12.05 9.29 -9.69
C ALA A 72 12.74 8.65 -8.48
N VAL A 73 12.30 7.44 -8.14
CA VAL A 73 12.79 6.70 -6.97
C VAL A 73 13.25 5.29 -7.34
N ILE A 74 14.24 4.81 -6.59
CA ILE A 74 14.74 3.43 -6.59
C ILE A 74 14.46 2.83 -5.21
N THR A 75 14.27 1.51 -5.14
CA THR A 75 14.15 0.78 -3.88
C THR A 75 15.13 -0.36 -3.85
N HIS A 76 16.16 -0.28 -3.00
CA HIS A 76 17.23 -1.27 -2.87
C HIS A 76 17.64 -1.48 -1.40
N ARG A 77 18.43 -2.51 -1.13
CA ARG A 77 18.92 -2.85 0.21
C ARG A 77 20.20 -2.12 0.52
N VAL A 78 20.30 -1.57 1.73
CA VAL A 78 21.54 -0.99 2.27
C VAL A 78 22.52 -2.11 2.58
N ILE A 79 23.67 -2.10 1.90
CA ILE A 79 24.73 -3.09 2.08
C ILE A 79 25.87 -2.57 2.95
N SER A 80 26.07 -1.25 3.01
CA SER A 80 27.07 -0.62 3.88
C SER A 80 26.70 0.82 4.22
N LEU A 81 27.29 1.28 5.33
CA LEU A 81 27.21 2.65 5.82
C LEU A 81 28.63 3.21 5.88
N ALA A 82 28.83 4.39 5.31
CA ALA A 82 30.09 5.11 5.34
C ALA A 82 29.87 6.53 5.88
N ARG A 83 30.98 7.21 6.20
CA ARG A 83 30.98 8.63 6.56
C ARG A 83 31.80 9.39 5.52
N SER A 84 31.25 10.50 5.03
CA SER A 84 31.95 11.46 4.19
C SER A 84 33.11 12.10 4.95
N GLY A 85 34.03 12.75 4.24
CA GLY A 85 35.07 13.59 4.84
C GLY A 85 34.52 14.70 5.74
N ASP A 86 33.31 15.17 5.45
CA ASP A 86 32.60 16.20 6.21
C ASP A 86 31.73 15.63 7.34
N GLY A 87 31.78 14.31 7.57
CA GLY A 87 31.07 13.63 8.64
C GLY A 87 29.63 13.21 8.31
N GLU A 88 29.13 13.49 7.11
CA GLU A 88 27.79 13.05 6.67
C GLU A 88 27.71 11.54 6.48
N THR A 89 26.56 10.94 6.81
CA THR A 89 26.31 9.50 6.55
C THR A 89 26.04 9.28 5.08
N ILE A 90 26.72 8.31 4.50
CA ILE A 90 26.57 7.88 3.11
C ILE A 90 26.15 6.41 3.11
N LEU A 91 25.16 6.06 2.29
CA LEU A 91 24.67 4.69 2.15
C LEU A 91 25.14 4.12 0.83
N HIS A 92 25.56 2.85 0.83
CA HIS A 92 25.68 2.09 -0.41
C HIS A 92 24.55 1.07 -0.48
N THR A 93 23.89 1.03 -1.63
CA THR A 93 22.73 0.17 -1.86
C THR A 93 23.00 -0.85 -2.95
N GLN A 94 22.21 -1.91 -2.94
CA GLN A 94 22.23 -2.96 -3.95
C GLN A 94 20.83 -3.57 -4.06
N GLY A 95 20.37 -3.81 -5.29
CA GLY A 95 19.19 -4.64 -5.52
C GLY A 95 19.45 -6.09 -5.13
N ASP A 96 18.50 -6.74 -4.47
CA ASP A 96 18.63 -8.13 -4.01
C ASP A 96 18.98 -9.14 -5.13
N ASP A 97 18.60 -8.86 -6.38
CA ASP A 97 18.88 -9.66 -7.58
C ASP A 97 20.04 -9.11 -8.43
N ASN A 98 20.65 -7.99 -8.03
CA ASN A 98 21.76 -7.38 -8.76
C ASN A 98 23.09 -8.05 -8.37
N SER A 99 23.99 -8.25 -9.32
CA SER A 99 25.31 -8.85 -9.08
C SER A 99 26.35 -7.88 -8.52
N VAL A 100 26.10 -6.58 -8.62
CA VAL A 100 26.99 -5.51 -8.17
C VAL A 100 26.20 -4.45 -7.41
N ALA A 101 26.88 -3.73 -6.52
CA ALA A 101 26.33 -2.58 -5.83
C ALA A 101 26.00 -1.44 -6.80
N ASP A 102 25.07 -0.57 -6.40
CA ASP A 102 24.76 0.63 -7.15
C ASP A 102 25.99 1.56 -7.22
N GLU A 103 26.24 2.14 -8.40
CA GLU A 103 27.44 2.94 -8.65
C GLU A 103 27.51 4.20 -7.80
N ASN A 104 26.36 4.87 -7.65
CA ASN A 104 26.28 6.12 -6.90
C ASN A 104 25.89 5.85 -5.44
N PRO A 105 26.64 6.38 -4.46
CA PRO A 105 26.20 6.37 -3.08
C PRO A 105 24.93 7.22 -2.89
N VAL A 106 24.16 6.90 -1.85
CA VAL A 106 22.93 7.61 -1.48
C VAL A 106 23.18 8.47 -0.25
N ILE A 107 22.86 9.76 -0.35
CA ILE A 107 22.93 10.71 0.77
C ILE A 107 21.57 10.85 1.47
N GLY A 108 21.58 11.41 2.68
CA GLY A 108 20.37 11.53 3.52
C GLY A 108 19.21 12.26 2.85
N GLU A 109 19.49 13.31 2.07
CA GLU A 109 18.45 14.09 1.37
C GLU A 109 17.67 13.26 0.35
N GLN A 110 18.30 12.25 -0.25
CA GLN A 110 17.66 11.37 -1.22
C GLN A 110 16.77 10.32 -0.57
N VAL A 111 16.98 10.00 0.72
CA VAL A 111 16.24 8.94 1.41
C VAL A 111 14.78 9.34 1.62
N ARG A 112 13.87 8.56 1.04
CA ARG A 112 12.41 8.71 1.26
C ARG A 112 11.92 7.89 2.44
N GLY A 113 12.67 6.85 2.82
CA GLY A 113 12.46 6.11 4.05
C GLY A 113 12.75 4.63 3.92
N VAL A 114 12.37 3.87 4.94
CA VAL A 114 12.56 2.42 5.03
C VAL A 114 11.27 1.70 4.68
N VAL A 115 11.36 0.65 3.88
CA VAL A 115 10.23 -0.22 3.55
C VAL A 115 9.81 -1.00 4.79
N VAL A 116 8.56 -0.82 5.22
CA VAL A 116 7.99 -1.44 6.43
C VAL A 116 7.02 -2.58 6.12
N TYR A 117 6.48 -2.63 4.90
CA TYR A 117 5.72 -3.77 4.39
C TYR A 117 5.81 -3.87 2.88
N SER A 118 5.61 -5.09 2.36
CA SER A 118 5.51 -5.37 0.93
C SER A 118 4.40 -6.39 0.68
N VAL A 119 3.63 -6.18 -0.37
CA VAL A 119 2.58 -7.12 -0.79
C VAL A 119 2.67 -7.34 -2.30
N PRO A 120 3.11 -8.54 -2.73
CA PRO A 120 3.23 -8.87 -4.15
C PRO A 120 1.92 -8.70 -4.91
N TYR A 121 2.03 -8.35 -6.19
CA TYR A 121 0.93 -8.21 -7.15
C TYR A 121 -0.08 -7.06 -6.90
N LEU A 122 -0.13 -6.48 -5.69
CA LEU A 122 -1.01 -5.33 -5.37
C LEU A 122 -0.54 -4.01 -6.01
N GLY A 123 0.67 -3.97 -6.58
CA GLY A 123 1.20 -2.81 -7.29
C GLY A 123 0.68 -2.67 -8.71
N TYR A 124 0.23 -3.75 -9.37
CA TYR A 124 -0.28 -3.69 -10.76
C TYR A 124 -1.55 -2.83 -10.89
N PRO A 125 -2.60 -2.99 -10.05
CA PRO A 125 -3.75 -2.10 -10.12
C PRO A 125 -3.40 -0.65 -9.78
N ALA A 126 -2.44 -0.46 -8.85
CA ALA A 126 -1.98 0.87 -8.44
C ALA A 126 -1.18 1.58 -9.54
N SER A 127 -0.41 0.85 -10.36
CA SER A 127 0.37 1.43 -11.47
C SER A 127 -0.47 1.87 -12.66
N LEU A 128 -1.72 1.39 -12.78
CA LEU A 128 -2.65 1.81 -13.84
C LEU A 128 -3.21 3.23 -13.62
N VAL A 129 -2.99 3.80 -12.44
CA VAL A 129 -3.53 5.11 -12.06
C VAL A 129 -2.37 6.08 -11.81
N THR A 130 -2.14 6.99 -12.76
CA THR A 130 -1.08 7.99 -12.69
C THR A 130 -1.42 9.13 -11.71
N GLY A 131 -0.40 9.84 -11.22
CA GLY A 131 -0.47 10.71 -10.03
C GLY A 131 -1.63 11.71 -9.97
N GLU A 132 -2.04 12.30 -11.10
CA GLU A 132 -3.13 13.28 -11.14
C GLU A 132 -4.51 12.66 -10.94
N THR A 133 -4.72 11.43 -11.44
CA THR A 133 -5.99 10.70 -11.29
C THR A 133 -6.00 9.78 -10.07
N ARG A 134 -4.84 9.51 -9.46
CA ARG A 134 -4.67 8.61 -8.32
C ARG A 134 -5.45 9.06 -7.10
N SER A 135 -5.37 10.33 -6.74
CA SER A 135 -6.11 10.87 -5.58
C SER A 135 -7.62 10.74 -5.78
N LEU A 136 -8.12 11.15 -6.95
CA LEU A 136 -9.54 11.05 -7.29
C LEU A 136 -10.02 9.58 -7.31
N PHE A 137 -9.24 8.68 -7.92
CA PHE A 137 -9.58 7.26 -7.98
C PHE A 137 -9.67 6.63 -6.59
N VAL A 138 -8.71 6.92 -5.71
CA VAL A 138 -8.71 6.46 -4.32
C VAL A 138 -9.92 6.97 -3.56
N ILE A 139 -10.28 8.26 -3.72
CA ILE A 139 -11.46 8.86 -3.10
C ILE A 139 -12.74 8.19 -3.61
N VAL A 140 -12.90 8.05 -4.93
CA VAL A 140 -14.08 7.43 -5.55
C VAL A 140 -14.22 5.97 -5.12
N LEU A 141 -13.12 5.21 -5.13
CA LEU A 141 -13.12 3.82 -4.69
C LEU A 141 -13.50 3.70 -3.20
N GLY A 142 -12.93 4.56 -2.35
CA GLY A 142 -13.27 4.63 -0.93
C GLY A 142 -14.76 4.92 -0.71
N LEU A 143 -15.29 5.94 -1.39
CA LEU A 143 -16.71 6.30 -1.32
C LEU A 143 -17.62 5.17 -1.82
N ALA A 144 -17.24 4.47 -2.90
CA ALA A 144 -18.00 3.34 -3.41
C ALA A 144 -18.06 2.19 -2.40
N VAL A 145 -16.95 1.87 -1.73
CA VAL A 145 -16.90 0.84 -0.68
C VAL A 145 -17.76 1.25 0.52
N ILE A 146 -17.65 2.50 0.99
CA ILE A 146 -18.46 3.01 2.10
C ILE A 146 -19.95 2.99 1.76
N ALA A 147 -20.34 3.51 0.59
CA ALA A 147 -21.73 3.55 0.13
C ALA A 147 -22.32 2.14 0.02
N TYR A 148 -21.54 1.18 -0.48
CA TYR A 148 -21.98 -0.21 -0.55
C TYR A 148 -22.16 -0.82 0.86
N GLY A 149 -21.21 -0.62 1.76
CA GLY A 149 -21.29 -1.10 3.15
C GLY A 149 -22.48 -0.50 3.90
N ALA A 150 -22.77 0.78 3.71
CA ALA A 150 -23.95 1.42 4.26
C ALA A 150 -25.24 0.81 3.68
N GLN A 151 -25.27 0.55 2.37
CA GLN A 151 -26.41 -0.07 1.71
C GLN A 151 -26.66 -1.51 2.17
N SER A 152 -25.61 -2.31 2.41
CA SER A 152 -25.76 -3.69 2.90
C SER A 152 -26.33 -3.71 4.32
N LEU A 153 -25.78 -2.88 5.22
CA LEU A 153 -26.29 -2.72 6.59
C LEU A 153 -27.74 -2.25 6.60
N LEU A 154 -28.09 -1.27 5.75
CA LEU A 154 -29.47 -0.77 5.65
C LEU A 154 -30.43 -1.86 5.16
N ARG A 155 -30.04 -2.64 4.15
CA ARG A 155 -30.86 -3.75 3.63
C ARG A 155 -31.09 -4.82 4.68
N ASP A 156 -30.08 -5.16 5.47
CA ASP A 156 -30.20 -6.17 6.53
C ASP A 156 -31.03 -5.67 7.72
N LEU A 157 -30.88 -4.39 8.09
CA LEU A 157 -31.73 -3.74 9.09
C LEU A 157 -33.20 -3.73 8.64
N LEU A 158 -33.47 -3.30 7.40
CA LEU A 158 -34.83 -3.28 6.83
C LEU A 158 -35.45 -4.69 6.76
N ARG A 159 -34.65 -5.73 6.44
CA ARG A 159 -35.09 -7.12 6.50
C ARG A 159 -35.45 -7.56 7.93
N SER A 160 -34.63 -7.18 8.92
CA SER A 160 -34.89 -7.48 10.34
C SER A 160 -36.14 -6.77 10.88
N LEU A 161 -36.46 -5.58 10.38
CA LEU A 161 -37.70 -4.89 10.75
C LEU A 161 -38.92 -5.54 10.09
N ARG A 162 -38.79 -6.00 8.84
CA ARG A 162 -39.88 -6.64 8.09
C ARG A 162 -40.22 -8.05 8.62
N SER A 163 -39.23 -8.79 9.15
CA SER A 163 -39.44 -10.12 9.75
C SER A 163 -40.09 -10.08 11.14
N ARG A 164 -40.16 -8.90 11.79
CA ARG A 164 -40.83 -8.71 13.09
C ARG A 164 -42.32 -8.40 12.99
N ARG A 165 -42.91 -8.33 11.78
CA ARG A 165 -44.37 -8.18 11.62
C ARG A 165 -45.02 -9.52 12.04
N PRO A 166 -45.74 -9.60 13.16
CA PRO A 166 -46.39 -10.84 13.56
C PRO A 166 -47.39 -11.21 12.48
N ARG A 167 -47.39 -12.46 12.02
CA ARG A 167 -48.57 -13.04 11.35
C ARG A 167 -49.73 -12.86 12.30
N SER A 168 -50.54 -11.83 12.08
CA SER A 168 -51.83 -11.68 12.75
C SER A 168 -52.69 -12.87 12.31
N VAL A 169 -52.72 -13.89 13.18
CA VAL A 169 -53.90 -14.67 13.52
C VAL A 169 -54.71 -15.12 12.29
N ASP A 170 -54.27 -16.22 11.69
CA ASP A 170 -55.20 -17.19 11.10
C ASP A 170 -56.03 -17.76 12.26
N ARG A 171 -57.16 -17.10 12.55
CA ARG A 171 -58.19 -17.66 13.42
C ARG A 171 -59.57 -17.14 12.99
N ASN A 172 -59.88 -17.36 11.72
CA ASN A 172 -61.24 -17.65 11.29
C ASN A 172 -61.31 -19.15 10.95
N ALA A 173 -60.88 -19.97 11.92
CA ALA A 173 -61.52 -21.24 12.17
C ALA A 173 -62.67 -20.93 13.14
N GLU A 174 -63.88 -21.38 12.81
CA GLU A 174 -65.13 -21.30 13.60
C GLU A 174 -65.92 -19.97 13.50
N ALA A 175 -66.78 -19.89 12.48
CA ALA A 175 -68.18 -19.45 12.60
C ALA A 175 -68.99 -19.96 11.40
#